data_AF-A0A2H5AV87-F1
#
_entry.id   AF-A0A2H5AV87-F1
#
_cell.length_a   1.000
_cell.length_b   1.000
_cell.length_c   1.000
_cell.angle_alpha   90.00
_cell.angle_beta   90.00
_cell.angle_gamma   90.00
#
_symmetry.space_group_name_H-M   'P 1'
#
loop_
_entity.id
_entity.type
_entity.pdbx_description
1 polymer ?
#
loop_
_entity_poly.entity_id
_entity_poly.type
_entity_poly.pdbx_seq_one_letter_code
_entity_poly.pdbx_strand_id
1 'polypeptide(L)'
;MPYSIGEGPATRVSLSLPEGTAEAIRQRVGKREFSAFIAAAVERELRGQILDEYLADYERRQGPISAAEQDRARQVFDEVFAEEGGWPVTS
;
A
#
# COMPACT_ATOMS: atom_id res chain seq x y z
N MET A 1 -2.44 -16.89 -17.37
CA MET A 1 -2.89 -15.63 -16.77
C MET A 1 -1.66 -14.90 -16.26
N PRO A 2 -1.53 -13.58 -16.48
CA PRO A 2 -0.48 -12.80 -15.81
C PRO A 2 -0.71 -12.81 -14.30
N TYR A 3 0.36 -12.82 -13.50
CA TYR A 3 0.27 -12.74 -12.04
C TYR A 3 -0.09 -11.31 -11.60
N SER A 4 -0.89 -11.16 -10.53
CA SER A 4 -1.13 -9.85 -9.90
C SER A 4 0.06 -9.43 -9.03
N ILE A 5 0.07 -8.17 -8.55
CA ILE A 5 1.14 -7.67 -7.67
C ILE A 5 1.20 -8.50 -6.38
N GLY A 6 2.36 -9.13 -6.14
CA GLY A 6 2.62 -10.00 -4.99
C GLY A 6 2.22 -11.46 -5.19
N GLU A 7 1.74 -11.83 -6.38
CA GLU A 7 1.37 -13.21 -6.70
C GLU A 7 2.44 -13.89 -7.57
N GLY A 8 2.45 -15.22 -7.53
CA GLY A 8 3.33 -16.05 -8.35
C GLY A 8 4.65 -16.46 -7.68
N PRO A 9 5.50 -17.20 -8.39
CA PRO A 9 6.77 -17.68 -7.85
C PRO A 9 7.78 -16.54 -7.70
N ALA A 10 8.58 -16.60 -6.63
CA ALA A 10 9.66 -15.65 -6.42
C ALA A 10 10.67 -15.67 -7.56
N THR A 11 10.89 -14.51 -8.18
CA THR A 11 11.88 -14.31 -9.24
C THR A 11 13.08 -13.57 -8.68
N ARG A 12 14.30 -14.10 -8.89
CA ARG A 12 15.53 -13.44 -8.44
C ARG A 12 15.80 -12.21 -9.31
N VAL A 13 15.83 -11.05 -8.67
CA VAL A 13 16.22 -9.77 -9.27
C VAL A 13 17.46 -9.22 -8.56
N SER A 14 18.36 -8.59 -9.30
CA SER A 14 19.54 -7.92 -8.74
C SER A 14 19.28 -6.42 -8.67
N LEU A 15 19.47 -5.83 -7.49
CA LEU A 15 19.30 -4.41 -7.25
C LEU A 15 20.31 -3.92 -6.21
N SER A 16 20.63 -2.64 -6.23
CA SER A 16 21.52 -2.00 -5.27
C SER A 16 20.73 -1.16 -4.28
N LEU A 17 21.11 -1.24 -3.00
CA LEU A 17 20.63 -0.36 -1.94
C LEU A 17 21.84 0.34 -1.32
N PRO A 18 21.67 1.57 -0.79
CA PRO A 18 22.66 2.16 0.09
C PRO A 18 23.00 1.18 1.22
N GLU A 19 24.29 1.03 1.51
CA GLU A 19 24.77 0.04 2.50
C GLU A 19 24.09 0.24 3.86
N GLY A 20 23.99 1.48 4.32
CA GLY A 20 23.32 1.83 5.58
C GLY A 20 21.84 1.42 5.61
N THR A 21 21.13 1.55 4.48
CA THR A 21 19.73 1.09 4.37
C THR A 21 19.62 -0.42 4.45
N ALA A 22 20.48 -1.13 3.71
CA ALA A 22 20.49 -2.59 3.74
C ALA A 22 20.84 -3.12 5.14
N GLU A 23 21.75 -2.46 5.85
CA GLU A 23 22.12 -2.84 7.21
C GLU A 23 21.02 -2.54 8.22
N ALA A 24 20.38 -1.37 8.14
CA ALA A 24 19.24 -1.02 8.99
C ALA A 24 18.08 -2.03 8.84
N ILE A 25 17.79 -2.46 7.61
CA ILE A 25 16.77 -3.48 7.35
C ILE A 25 17.18 -4.82 7.97
N ARG A 26 18.42 -5.27 7.75
CA ARG A 26 18.93 -6.52 8.34
C ARG A 26 18.85 -6.52 9.86
N GLN A 27 19.17 -5.41 10.51
CA GLN A 27 19.07 -5.27 11.96
C GLN A 27 17.62 -5.33 12.45
N ARG A 28 16.67 -4.78 11.68
CA ARG A 28 15.25 -4.72 12.04
C ARG A 28 14.52 -6.05 11.85
N VAL A 29 14.74 -6.74 10.72
CA VAL A 29 13.95 -7.94 10.36
C VAL A 29 14.77 -9.25 10.39
N GLY A 30 16.09 -9.15 10.49
CA GLY A 30 16.99 -10.30 10.38
C GLY A 30 17.29 -10.71 8.93
N LYS A 31 18.31 -11.57 8.75
CA LYS A 31 18.79 -11.94 7.40
C LYS A 31 17.78 -12.75 6.59
N ARG A 32 16.98 -13.60 7.24
CA ARG A 32 16.02 -14.51 6.58
C ARG A 32 14.78 -13.77 6.05
N GLU A 33 14.41 -12.67 6.70
CA GLU A 33 13.22 -11.89 6.35
C GLU A 33 13.54 -10.70 5.44
N PHE A 34 14.81 -10.48 5.08
CA PHE A 34 15.22 -9.33 4.27
C PHE A 34 14.45 -9.26 2.94
N SER A 35 14.41 -10.36 2.20
CA SER A 35 13.73 -10.41 0.90
C SER A 35 12.21 -10.25 1.04
N ALA A 36 11.60 -10.86 2.07
CA ALA A 36 10.17 -10.73 2.34
C ALA A 36 9.80 -9.29 2.69
N PHE A 37 10.61 -8.62 3.52
CA PHE A 37 10.43 -7.22 3.87
C PHE A 37 10.50 -6.31 2.64
N ILE A 38 11.50 -6.48 1.79
CA ILE A 38 11.64 -5.71 0.55
C ILE A 38 10.45 -5.96 -0.38
N ALA A 39 10.04 -7.22 -0.57
CA ALA A 39 8.89 -7.56 -1.40
C ALA A 39 7.61 -6.86 -0.90
N ALA A 40 7.30 -6.98 0.39
CA ALA A 40 6.13 -6.34 0.99
C ALA A 40 6.17 -4.81 0.89
N ALA A 41 7.36 -4.20 1.04
CA ALA A 41 7.52 -2.76 0.90
C ALA A 41 7.28 -2.30 -0.55
N VAL A 42 7.88 -2.99 -1.53
CA VAL A 42 7.73 -2.67 -2.96
C VAL A 42 6.31 -2.92 -3.44
N GLU A 43 5.67 -4.00 -3.01
CA GLU A 43 4.26 -4.27 -3.35
C GLU A 43 3.32 -3.19 -2.81
N ARG A 44 3.51 -2.75 -1.56
CA ARG A 44 2.71 -1.68 -0.98
C ARG A 44 2.89 -0.37 -1.75
N GLU A 45 4.13 -0.05 -2.11
CA GLU A 45 4.44 1.14 -2.89
C GLU A 45 3.77 1.11 -4.26
N LEU A 46 3.90 0.00 -5.00
CA LEU A 46 3.29 -0.15 -6.32
C LEU A 46 1.76 -0.08 -6.27
N ARG A 47 1.13 -0.73 -5.28
CA ARG A 47 -0.34 -0.64 -5.10
C ARG A 47 -0.77 0.80 -4.81
N GLY A 48 0.02 1.55 -4.03
CA GLY A 48 -0.23 2.97 -3.76
C GLY A 48 -0.15 3.83 -5.02
N GLN A 49 0.93 3.69 -5.80
CA GLN A 49 1.11 4.45 -7.05
C GLN A 49 -0.02 4.20 -8.06
N ILE A 50 -0.46 2.95 -8.19
CA ILE A 50 -1.58 2.60 -9.06
C ILE A 50 -2.88 3.24 -8.56
N LEU A 51 -3.13 3.20 -7.25
CA LEU A 51 -4.31 3.83 -6.65
C LEU A 51 -4.31 5.35 -6.88
N ASP A 52 -3.15 5.99 -6.71
CA ASP A 52 -2.98 7.43 -6.95
C ASP A 52 -3.24 7.79 -8.42
N GLU A 53 -2.75 6.96 -9.37
CA GLU A 53 -3.01 7.13 -10.79
C GLU A 53 -4.52 7.03 -11.11
N TYR A 54 -5.20 6.03 -10.56
CA TYR A 54 -6.64 5.86 -10.72
C TYR A 54 -7.43 7.04 -10.15
N LEU A 55 -7.05 7.52 -8.96
CA LEU A 55 -7.72 8.63 -8.31
C LEU A 55 -7.54 9.94 -9.10
N ALA A 56 -6.30 10.20 -9.54
CA ALA A 56 -6.00 11.38 -10.36
C ALA A 56 -6.75 11.38 -11.70
N ASP A 57 -6.89 10.21 -12.32
CA ASP A 57 -7.66 10.06 -13.54
C ASP A 57 -9.18 10.24 -13.30
N TYR A 58 -9.71 9.72 -12.19
CA TYR A 58 -11.10 9.95 -11.79
C TYR A 58 -11.40 11.45 -11.59
N GLU A 59 -10.59 12.13 -10.79
CA GLU A 59 -10.75 13.58 -10.52
C GLU A 59 -10.64 14.41 -11.80
N ARG A 60 -9.74 14.03 -12.72
CA ARG A 60 -9.61 14.70 -14.03
C ARG A 60 -10.89 14.59 -14.85
N ARG A 61 -11.59 13.46 -14.80
CA ARG A 61 -12.81 13.20 -15.58
C ARG A 61 -14.06 13.80 -14.95
N GLN A 62 -14.16 13.81 -13.63
CA GLN A 62 -15.39 14.15 -12.89
C GLN A 62 -15.31 15.49 -12.15
N GLY A 63 -14.11 16.06 -12.01
CA GLY A 63 -13.86 17.16 -11.09
C GLY A 63 -13.62 16.68 -9.65
N PRO A 64 -13.21 17.58 -8.75
CA PRO A 64 -12.98 17.25 -7.34
C PRO A 64 -14.30 16.91 -6.63
N ILE A 65 -14.25 15.98 -5.68
CA ILE A 65 -15.38 15.66 -4.81
C ILE A 65 -15.71 16.89 -3.96
N SER A 66 -16.99 17.29 -3.90
CA SER A 66 -17.38 18.46 -3.12
C SER A 66 -17.20 18.26 -1.61
N ALA A 67 -16.93 19.33 -0.87
CA ALA A 67 -16.75 19.26 0.58
C ALA A 67 -17.96 18.61 1.29
N ALA A 68 -19.18 18.93 0.85
CA ALA A 68 -20.40 18.35 1.42
C ALA A 68 -20.51 16.83 1.19
N GLU A 69 -20.01 16.32 0.06
CA GLU A 69 -19.94 14.88 -0.20
C GLU A 69 -18.84 14.21 0.62
N GLN A 70 -17.68 14.87 0.80
CA GLN A 70 -16.62 14.38 1.67
C GLN A 70 -17.08 14.30 3.14
N ASP A 71 -17.80 15.31 3.62
CA ASP A 71 -18.33 15.34 4.98
C ASP A 71 -19.37 14.23 5.20
N ARG A 72 -20.27 14.01 4.24
CA ARG A 72 -21.22 12.89 4.30
C ARG A 72 -20.51 11.54 4.29
N ALA A 73 -19.50 11.37 3.43
CA ALA A 73 -18.72 10.15 3.39
C ALA A 73 -17.99 9.89 4.72
N ARG A 74 -17.45 10.94 5.35
CA ARG A 74 -16.84 10.87 6.69
C ARG A 74 -17.83 10.41 7.74
N GLN A 75 -19.03 10.99 7.75
CA GLN A 75 -20.08 10.62 8.72
C GLN A 75 -20.47 9.15 8.60
N VAL A 76 -20.72 8.68 7.38
CA VAL A 76 -21.05 7.26 7.13
C VAL A 76 -19.89 6.35 7.55
N PHE A 77 -18.67 6.76 7.23
CA PHE A 77 -17.48 6.04 7.63
C PHE A 77 -17.38 5.92 9.16
N ASP A 78 -17.47 7.04 9.87
CA ASP A 78 -17.38 7.06 11.32
C ASP A 78 -18.53 6.27 11.97
N GLU A 79 -19.75 6.32 11.42
CA GLU A 79 -20.90 5.54 11.89
C GLU A 79 -20.66 4.03 11.76
N VAL A 80 -20.26 3.56 10.57
CA VAL A 80 -20.03 2.13 10.31
C VAL A 80 -18.91 1.58 11.18
N PHE A 81 -17.83 2.36 11.35
CA PHE A 81 -16.65 1.92 12.09
C PHE A 81 -16.64 2.34 13.57
N ALA A 82 -17.70 2.97 14.08
CA ALA A 82 -17.92 3.20 15.51
C ALA A 82 -18.52 1.98 16.22
N GLU A 83 -19.26 1.13 15.50
CA GLU A 83 -19.93 -0.05 16.07
C GLU A 83 -19.07 -1.32 16.03
N GLU A 84 -18.17 -1.45 15.05
CA GLU A 84 -17.16 -2.51 14.99
C GLU A 84 -15.79 -1.94 15.39
N GLY A 85 -15.17 -2.50 16.43
CA GLY A 85 -13.95 -2.00 17.07
C GLY A 85 -12.69 -1.94 16.21
N GLY A 86 -12.67 -1.03 15.24
CA GLY A 86 -11.53 -0.66 14.43
C GLY A 86 -11.46 -1.33 13.06
N TRP A 87 -10.91 -0.58 12.10
CA TRP A 87 -10.54 -1.05 10.77
C TRP A 87 -9.74 -2.37 10.85
N PRO A 88 -9.95 -3.35 9.96
CA PRO A 88 -9.05 -4.50 9.84
C PRO A 88 -7.72 -4.04 9.24
N VAL A 89 -6.91 -3.32 10.03
CA VAL A 89 -5.49 -3.18 9.74
C VAL A 89 -4.92 -4.56 10.00
N THR A 90 -4.75 -5.31 8.93
CA THR A 90 -4.22 -6.67 8.91
C THR A 90 -2.99 -6.76 9.83
N SER A 91 -3.10 -7.58 10.87
CA SER A 91 -1.97 -7.99 11.72
C SER A 91 -0.92 -8.77 10.95
#